data_AF-A0A9X8GYB9-F1
#
_entry.id   AF-A0A9X8GYB9-F1
#
_cell.length_a   1.000
_cell.length_b   1.000
_cell.length_c   1.000
_cell.angle_alpha   90.00
_cell.angle_beta   90.00
_cell.angle_gamma   90.00
#
_symmetry.space_group_name_H-M   'P 1'
#
loop_
_entity.id
_entity.type
_entity.pdbx_description
1 polymer ?
#
loop_
_entity_poly.entity_id
_entity_poly.type
_entity_poly.pdbx_seq_one_letter_code
_entity_poly.pdbx_strand_id
1 'polypeptide(L)'
;MYGISARPWGYEVSLVRNGVRYACLFGYASYGGPRQALRRAQAWRDIIVKEHPPVTRKERAQTLRSNNRTGEPGVSSRLSAQGKPVAWLAKTYLGNEETLRTEFDLADWGHAARTLAIGERQRQLARMVGLARLHPAEEAIRTRLSPDDEAALPPKRSKSEIVRRNNTSGVSGVQFKTPRAGHPGYWVAITYTAGQGSVSRSFSVRTLGYDVARDMAIAERQQQLQEKTTGDGASK
;
A
#
# COMPACT_ATOMS: atom_id res chain seq x y z
N MET A 1 -10.80 7.01 -2.65
CA MET A 1 -9.64 7.43 -3.48
C MET A 1 -9.00 6.16 -4.04
N TYR A 2 -8.39 6.16 -5.22
CA TYR A 2 -7.81 4.92 -5.77
C TYR A 2 -6.84 4.28 -4.77
N GLY A 3 -7.07 3.02 -4.42
CA GLY A 3 -6.27 2.26 -3.46
C GLY A 3 -6.36 2.70 -2.00
N ILE A 4 -7.09 3.77 -1.65
CA ILE A 4 -7.17 4.29 -0.26
C ILE A 4 -8.63 4.38 0.20
N SER A 5 -8.90 3.73 1.33
CA SER A 5 -10.17 3.68 2.03
C SER A 5 -10.09 4.45 3.35
N ALA A 6 -11.05 5.34 3.59
CA ALA A 6 -11.18 6.04 4.86
C ALA A 6 -11.81 5.11 5.91
N ARG A 7 -11.31 5.18 7.14
CA ARG A 7 -11.78 4.41 8.30
C ARG A 7 -12.01 5.37 9.48
N PRO A 8 -12.83 4.99 10.49
CA PRO A 8 -13.03 5.84 11.66
C PRO A 8 -11.74 6.18 12.42
N TRP A 9 -10.73 5.32 12.36
CA TRP A 9 -9.46 5.47 13.06
C TRP A 9 -8.31 5.99 12.19
N GLY A 10 -8.50 6.12 10.87
CA GLY A 10 -7.38 6.34 9.94
C GLY A 10 -7.71 6.12 8.48
N TYR A 11 -6.68 5.74 7.72
CA TYR A 11 -6.78 5.30 6.34
C TYR A 11 -6.19 3.91 6.17
N GLU A 12 -6.74 3.15 5.24
CA GLU A 12 -6.22 1.88 4.80
C GLU A 12 -5.86 2.01 3.32
N VAL A 13 -4.62 1.67 2.97
CA VAL A 13 -4.22 1.52 1.58
C VAL A 13 -4.25 0.03 1.26
N SER A 14 -4.94 -0.36 0.19
CA SER A 14 -5.01 -1.75 -0.28
C SER A 14 -5.02 -1.78 -1.80
N LEU A 15 -3.98 -2.36 -2.38
CA LEU A 15 -3.80 -2.52 -3.83
C LEU A 15 -3.53 -3.99 -4.14
N VAL A 16 -4.04 -4.47 -5.27
CA VAL A 16 -3.72 -5.82 -5.77
C VAL A 16 -3.00 -5.66 -7.10
N ARG A 17 -1.85 -6.33 -7.22
CA ARG A 17 -0.99 -6.34 -8.42
C ARG A 17 -0.49 -7.74 -8.67
N ASN A 18 -0.76 -8.27 -9.86
CA ASN A 18 -0.30 -9.61 -10.29
C ASN A 18 -0.61 -10.72 -9.26
N GLY A 19 -1.78 -10.63 -8.60
CA GLY A 19 -2.20 -11.57 -7.56
C GLY A 19 -1.67 -11.28 -6.15
N VAL A 20 -0.71 -10.37 -5.99
CA VAL A 20 -0.15 -9.96 -4.70
C VAL A 20 -0.93 -8.77 -4.14
N ARG A 21 -1.32 -8.86 -2.86
CA ARG A 21 -1.99 -7.77 -2.14
C ARG A 21 -0.97 -6.96 -1.34
N TYR A 22 -0.90 -5.67 -1.62
CA TYR A 22 -0.14 -4.67 -0.88
C TYR A 22 -1.11 -3.90 0.02
N ALA A 23 -1.01 -4.09 1.33
CA ALA A 23 -1.89 -3.43 2.28
C ALA A 23 -1.09 -2.78 3.43
N CYS A 24 -1.49 -1.56 3.80
CA CYS A 24 -0.91 -0.84 4.94
C CYS A 24 -1.95 0.06 5.62
N LEU A 25 -1.83 0.24 6.94
CA LEU A 25 -2.75 1.01 7.76
C LEU A 25 -2.10 2.29 8.30
N PHE A 26 -2.81 3.39 8.20
CA PHE A 26 -2.37 4.73 8.58
C PHE A 26 -3.33 5.37 9.59
N GLY A 27 -3.09 5.11 10.88
CA GLY A 27 -3.95 5.61 11.96
C GLY A 27 -3.73 7.09 12.28
N TYR A 28 -4.80 7.82 12.59
CA TYR A 28 -4.71 9.24 12.97
C TYR A 28 -3.79 9.45 14.16
N ALA A 29 -3.90 8.60 15.19
CA ALA A 29 -3.10 8.70 16.39
C ALA A 29 -1.59 8.49 16.12
N SER A 30 -1.25 7.58 15.21
CA SER A 30 0.15 7.28 14.84
C SER A 30 0.81 8.35 14.01
N TYR A 31 0.04 9.12 13.25
CA TYR A 31 0.56 10.18 12.37
C TYR A 31 0.10 11.56 12.77
N GLY A 32 -0.30 11.79 14.03
CA GLY A 32 -0.62 13.13 14.53
C GLY A 32 -1.87 13.79 13.94
N GLY A 33 -2.75 13.03 13.30
CA GLY A 33 -4.05 13.51 12.83
C GLY A 33 -4.43 13.04 11.41
N PRO A 34 -5.63 13.40 10.95
CA PRO A 34 -6.15 12.94 9.65
C PRO A 34 -5.35 13.46 8.46
N ARG A 35 -4.94 14.73 8.46
CA ARG A 35 -4.20 15.33 7.34
C ARG A 35 -2.84 14.67 7.10
N GLN A 36 -2.09 14.41 8.17
CA GLN A 36 -0.78 13.77 8.09
C GLN A 36 -0.91 12.28 7.76
N ALA A 37 -1.87 11.58 8.36
CA ALA A 37 -2.16 10.18 8.03
C ALA A 37 -2.54 10.00 6.55
N LEU A 38 -3.34 10.91 5.99
CA LEU A 38 -3.71 10.86 4.56
C LEU A 38 -2.50 11.07 3.66
N ARG A 39 -1.66 12.06 3.96
CA ARG A 39 -0.43 12.30 3.19
C ARG A 39 0.47 11.07 3.18
N ARG A 40 0.67 10.42 4.33
CA ARG A 40 1.46 9.18 4.41
C ARG A 40 0.81 7.98 3.73
N ALA A 41 -0.51 7.89 3.72
CA ALA A 41 -1.22 6.88 2.94
C ALA A 41 -1.06 7.11 1.43
N GLN A 42 -1.13 8.36 0.97
CA GLN A 42 -0.91 8.74 -0.44
C GLN A 42 0.53 8.48 -0.88
N ALA A 43 1.49 8.91 -0.08
CA ALA A 43 2.92 8.63 -0.24
C ALA A 43 3.20 7.16 -0.54
N TRP A 44 2.76 6.31 0.40
CA TRP A 44 3.02 4.89 0.35
C TRP A 44 2.30 4.24 -0.83
N ARG A 45 1.05 4.65 -1.11
CA ARG A 45 0.34 4.20 -2.32
C ARG A 45 1.11 4.56 -3.59
N ASP A 46 1.61 5.79 -3.70
CA ASP A 46 2.25 6.29 -4.91
C ASP A 46 3.57 5.56 -5.16
N ILE A 47 4.34 5.23 -4.11
CA ILE A 47 5.50 4.33 -4.18
C ILE A 47 5.09 2.97 -4.73
N ILE A 48 4.10 2.31 -4.11
CA ILE A 48 3.64 0.97 -4.53
C ILE A 48 3.15 0.97 -5.98
N VAL A 49 2.43 2.02 -6.42
CA VAL A 49 1.94 2.15 -7.80
C VAL A 49 3.11 2.26 -8.80
N LYS A 50 4.16 2.99 -8.44
CA LYS A 50 5.36 3.19 -9.28
C LYS A 50 6.23 1.93 -9.32
N GLU A 51 6.49 1.32 -8.17
CA GLU A 51 7.33 0.11 -8.05
C GLU A 51 6.68 -1.16 -8.58
N HIS A 52 5.35 -1.27 -8.48
CA HIS A 52 4.61 -2.47 -8.87
C HIS A 52 3.58 -2.18 -9.97
N PRO A 53 4.03 -1.94 -11.22
CA PRO A 53 3.13 -1.72 -12.32
C PRO A 53 2.30 -2.96 -12.67
N PRO A 54 1.05 -2.76 -13.17
CA PRO A 54 0.33 -3.83 -13.84
C PRO A 54 1.15 -4.42 -14.99
N VAL A 55 0.91 -5.69 -15.35
CA VAL A 55 1.51 -6.30 -16.55
C VAL A 55 1.31 -5.43 -17.78
N THR A 56 2.29 -5.44 -18.68
CA THR A 56 2.17 -4.69 -19.94
C THR A 56 1.05 -5.27 -20.79
N ARG A 57 0.51 -4.44 -21.69
CA ARG A 57 -0.53 -4.91 -22.63
C ARG A 57 0.02 -6.01 -23.54
N LYS A 58 1.30 -5.91 -23.90
CA LYS A 58 2.03 -6.89 -24.71
C LYS A 58 2.13 -8.24 -23.99
N GLU A 59 2.64 -8.28 -22.76
CA GLU A 59 2.75 -9.52 -21.96
C GLU A 59 1.39 -10.18 -21.77
N ARG A 60 0.35 -9.39 -21.46
CA ARG A 60 -1.01 -9.91 -21.33
C ARG A 60 -1.53 -10.51 -22.64
N ALA A 61 -1.19 -9.91 -23.79
CA ALA A 61 -1.58 -10.41 -25.10
C ALA A 61 -0.79 -11.67 -25.50
N GLN A 62 0.41 -11.85 -24.97
CA GLN A 62 1.26 -13.04 -25.16
C GLN A 62 0.94 -14.18 -24.19
N THR A 63 0.10 -13.94 -23.18
CA THR A 63 -0.27 -14.98 -22.20
C THR A 63 -1.14 -16.05 -22.88
N LEU A 64 -0.69 -17.31 -22.81
CA LEU A 64 -1.45 -18.45 -23.31
C LEU A 64 -2.71 -18.65 -22.46
N ARG A 65 -3.86 -18.81 -23.13
CA ARG A 65 -5.14 -19.10 -22.47
C ARG A 65 -5.44 -20.59 -22.57
N SER A 66 -6.17 -21.12 -21.60
CA SER A 66 -6.59 -22.53 -21.57
C SER A 66 -7.37 -22.97 -22.81
N ASN A 67 -8.06 -22.05 -23.49
CA ASN A 67 -8.82 -22.30 -24.71
C ASN A 67 -8.00 -22.12 -25.99
N ASN A 68 -6.69 -21.85 -25.91
CA ASN A 68 -5.84 -21.71 -27.09
C ASN A 68 -5.47 -23.10 -27.63
N ARG A 69 -5.93 -23.40 -28.85
CA ARG A 69 -5.65 -24.66 -29.54
C ARG A 69 -4.46 -24.60 -30.51
N THR A 70 -3.93 -23.41 -30.80
CA THR A 70 -2.88 -23.20 -31.82
C THR A 70 -1.47 -23.09 -31.23
N GLY A 71 -1.37 -22.95 -29.92
CA GLY A 71 -0.11 -22.70 -29.20
C GLY A 71 0.36 -21.25 -29.24
N GLU A 72 -0.24 -20.40 -30.10
CA GLU A 72 0.21 -19.03 -30.36
C GLU A 72 -0.91 -18.02 -30.08
N PRO A 73 -0.87 -17.26 -28.96
CA PRO A 73 -1.93 -16.34 -28.58
C PRO A 73 -2.19 -15.25 -29.62
N GLY A 74 -3.42 -15.19 -30.13
CA GLY A 74 -3.83 -14.24 -31.17
C GLY A 74 -3.58 -14.72 -32.59
N VAL A 75 -3.09 -15.95 -32.78
CA VAL A 75 -3.04 -16.62 -34.09
C VAL A 75 -4.08 -17.74 -34.12
N SER A 76 -4.99 -17.69 -35.09
CA SER A 76 -6.07 -18.67 -35.25
C SER A 76 -6.21 -19.12 -36.69
N SER A 77 -6.53 -20.38 -36.92
CA SER A 77 -6.90 -20.87 -38.25
C SER A 77 -8.35 -20.55 -38.56
N ARG A 78 -8.63 -19.96 -39.72
CA ARG A 78 -9.98 -19.88 -40.30
C ARG A 78 -10.32 -21.24 -40.88
N LEU A 79 -11.45 -21.81 -40.48
CA LEU A 79 -11.90 -23.13 -40.95
C LEU A 79 -12.94 -22.96 -42.07
N SER A 80 -12.93 -23.88 -43.03
CA SER A 80 -14.00 -24.07 -44.01
C SER A 80 -15.27 -24.62 -43.34
N ALA A 81 -16.37 -24.66 -44.09
CA ALA A 81 -17.60 -25.35 -43.67
C ALA A 81 -17.37 -26.84 -43.31
N GLN A 82 -16.33 -27.45 -43.85
CA GLN A 82 -15.93 -28.84 -43.60
C GLN A 82 -14.93 -28.98 -42.43
N GLY A 83 -14.63 -27.89 -41.71
CA GLY A 83 -13.72 -27.90 -40.55
C GLY A 83 -12.22 -27.93 -40.89
N LYS A 84 -11.85 -27.91 -42.18
CA LYS A 84 -10.44 -27.85 -42.61
C LYS A 84 -9.91 -26.41 -42.56
N PRO A 85 -8.67 -26.16 -42.12
CA PRO A 85 -8.09 -24.83 -42.16
C PRO A 85 -7.99 -24.34 -43.61
N VAL A 86 -8.41 -23.11 -43.87
CA VAL A 86 -8.32 -22.43 -45.18
C VAL A 86 -7.42 -21.20 -45.13
N ALA A 87 -7.19 -20.62 -43.95
CA ALA A 87 -6.32 -19.47 -43.77
C ALA A 87 -5.77 -19.42 -42.34
N TRP A 88 -4.69 -18.67 -42.15
CA TRP A 88 -4.16 -18.30 -40.85
C TRP A 88 -4.35 -16.81 -40.59
N LEU A 89 -4.92 -16.49 -39.43
CA LEU A 89 -5.26 -15.13 -39.02
C LEU A 89 -4.38 -14.70 -37.84
N ALA A 90 -3.74 -13.54 -37.98
CA ALA A 90 -3.09 -12.82 -36.88
C ALA A 90 -3.97 -11.65 -36.42
N LYS A 91 -4.36 -11.64 -35.15
CA LYS A 91 -5.24 -10.63 -34.56
C LYS A 91 -4.71 -10.06 -33.24
N THR A 92 -4.69 -8.73 -33.14
CA THR A 92 -4.21 -8.00 -31.96
C THR A 92 -5.12 -6.82 -31.62
N TYR A 93 -5.41 -6.62 -30.33
CA TYR A 93 -6.19 -5.48 -29.85
C TYR A 93 -5.24 -4.39 -29.28
N LEU A 94 -5.05 -3.30 -30.02
CA LEU A 94 -4.16 -2.19 -29.65
C LEU A 94 -4.79 -1.22 -28.64
N GLY A 95 -6.11 -1.29 -28.43
CA GLY A 95 -6.85 -0.44 -27.46
C GLY A 95 -7.51 0.74 -28.15
N ASN A 96 -8.36 1.46 -27.42
CA ASN A 96 -9.19 2.54 -27.99
C ASN A 96 -9.90 2.09 -29.29
N GLU A 97 -10.46 0.88 -29.25
CA GLU A 97 -11.18 0.22 -30.36
C GLU A 97 -10.33 -0.17 -31.58
N GLU A 98 -9.03 0.15 -31.61
CA GLU A 98 -8.13 -0.24 -32.69
C GLU A 98 -7.78 -1.74 -32.61
N THR A 99 -8.01 -2.45 -33.72
CA THR A 99 -7.70 -3.87 -33.88
C THR A 99 -6.88 -4.07 -35.14
N LEU A 100 -5.70 -4.68 -35.01
CA LEU A 100 -4.91 -5.13 -36.14
C LEU A 100 -5.32 -6.56 -36.50
N ARG A 101 -5.65 -6.78 -37.77
CA ARG A 101 -6.07 -8.06 -38.32
C ARG A 101 -5.41 -8.25 -39.67
N THR A 102 -4.74 -9.39 -39.85
CA THR A 102 -4.12 -9.77 -41.12
C THR A 102 -4.32 -11.27 -41.36
N GLU A 103 -4.79 -11.62 -42.55
CA GLU A 103 -5.06 -13.00 -42.95
C GLU A 103 -4.10 -13.45 -44.04
N PHE A 104 -3.71 -14.72 -43.96
CA PHE A 104 -2.87 -15.41 -44.92
C PHE A 104 -3.59 -16.68 -45.38
N ASP A 105 -4.12 -16.65 -46.60
CA ASP A 105 -4.85 -17.79 -47.17
C ASP A 105 -3.91 -18.93 -47.52
N LEU A 106 -4.34 -20.17 -47.26
CA LEU A 106 -3.57 -21.37 -47.58
C LEU A 106 -3.47 -21.61 -49.09
N ALA A 107 -4.41 -21.08 -49.87
CA ALA A 107 -4.38 -21.16 -51.34
C ALA A 107 -3.16 -20.41 -51.91
N ASP A 108 -2.86 -19.23 -51.35
CA ASP A 108 -1.78 -18.37 -51.86
C ASP A 108 -0.42 -18.69 -51.22
N TRP A 109 -0.42 -19.04 -49.93
CA TRP A 109 0.81 -19.15 -49.13
C TRP A 109 1.14 -20.57 -48.68
N GLY A 110 0.25 -21.54 -48.91
CA GLY A 110 0.46 -22.95 -48.54
C GLY A 110 0.91 -23.13 -47.08
N HIS A 111 1.89 -23.99 -46.86
CA HIS A 111 2.43 -24.25 -45.51
C HIS A 111 3.08 -23.01 -44.84
N ALA A 112 3.48 -22.00 -45.61
CA ALA A 112 4.10 -20.78 -45.07
C ALA A 112 3.10 -19.85 -44.38
N ALA A 113 1.79 -19.98 -44.67
CA ALA A 113 0.74 -19.12 -44.11
C ALA A 113 0.78 -19.03 -42.58
N ARG A 114 1.05 -20.14 -41.89
CA ARG A 114 1.16 -20.18 -40.42
C ARG A 114 2.34 -19.35 -39.93
N THR A 115 3.51 -19.54 -40.53
CA THR A 115 4.74 -18.81 -40.16
C THR A 115 4.59 -17.32 -40.41
N LEU A 116 3.95 -16.94 -41.53
CA LEU A 116 3.64 -15.55 -41.85
C LEU A 116 2.68 -14.92 -40.83
N ALA A 117 1.64 -15.65 -40.43
CA ALA A 117 0.73 -15.18 -39.38
C ALA A 117 1.44 -14.98 -38.02
N ILE A 118 2.38 -15.87 -37.66
CA ILE A 118 3.19 -15.73 -36.44
C ILE A 118 4.10 -14.50 -36.54
N GLY A 119 4.78 -14.30 -37.68
CA GLY A 119 5.64 -13.14 -37.91
C GLY A 119 4.86 -11.82 -37.87
N GLU A 120 3.68 -11.79 -38.51
CA GLU A 120 2.81 -10.63 -38.47
C GLU A 120 2.29 -10.36 -37.06
N ARG A 121 1.95 -11.41 -36.30
CA ARG A 121 1.59 -11.27 -34.89
C ARG A 121 2.71 -10.62 -34.06
N GLN A 122 3.97 -10.97 -34.30
CA GLN A 122 5.11 -10.32 -33.63
C GLN A 122 5.20 -8.82 -33.98
N ARG A 123 4.97 -8.44 -35.24
CA ARG A 123 4.90 -7.03 -35.65
C ARG A 123 3.76 -6.29 -34.97
N GLN A 124 2.57 -6.89 -34.92
CA GLN A 124 1.42 -6.31 -34.23
C GLN A 124 1.68 -6.14 -32.73
N LEU A 125 2.34 -7.11 -32.07
CA LEU A 125 2.74 -7.01 -30.67
C LEU A 125 3.80 -5.91 -30.42
N ALA A 126 4.68 -5.64 -31.38
CA ALA A 126 5.66 -4.56 -31.27
C ALA A 126 5.00 -3.17 -31.25
N ARG A 127 3.82 -3.02 -31.85
CA ARG A 127 3.02 -1.79 -31.80
C ARG A 127 2.24 -1.61 -30.49
N MET A 128 2.19 -2.64 -29.63
CA MET A 128 1.51 -2.54 -28.34
C MET A 128 2.35 -1.75 -27.33
N VAL A 129 1.83 -0.62 -26.87
CA VAL A 129 2.46 0.23 -25.86
C VAL A 129 1.56 0.33 -24.62
N GLY A 130 2.18 0.50 -23.45
CA GLY A 130 1.50 0.81 -22.20
C GLY A 130 1.11 -0.39 -21.34
N LEU A 131 0.40 -0.09 -20.25
CA LEU A 131 0.05 -1.02 -19.18
C LEU A 131 -1.35 -1.58 -19.36
N ALA A 132 -1.57 -2.84 -18.98
CA ALA A 132 -2.88 -3.46 -19.07
C ALA A 132 -3.76 -3.05 -17.89
N ARG A 133 -5.03 -2.71 -18.18
CA ARG A 133 -6.07 -2.42 -17.16
C ARG A 133 -5.64 -1.32 -16.18
N LEU A 134 -5.07 -0.24 -16.70
CA LEU A 134 -4.71 0.92 -15.90
C LEU A 134 -5.98 1.65 -15.45
N HIS A 135 -6.09 1.97 -14.16
CA HIS A 135 -7.20 2.80 -13.67
C HIS A 135 -6.92 4.27 -14.01
N PRO A 136 -7.90 5.10 -14.43
CA PRO A 136 -7.64 6.48 -14.84
C PRO A 136 -6.92 7.32 -13.77
N ALA A 137 -7.30 7.15 -12.51
CA ALA A 137 -6.62 7.83 -11.38
C ALA A 137 -5.16 7.38 -11.17
N GLU A 138 -4.76 6.21 -11.68
CA GLU A 138 -3.38 5.71 -11.56
C GLU A 138 -2.43 6.39 -12.55
N GLU A 139 -2.92 6.81 -13.72
CA GLU A 139 -2.13 7.58 -14.69
C GLU A 139 -1.62 8.87 -14.05
N ALA A 140 -2.51 9.61 -13.39
CA ALA A 140 -2.15 10.84 -12.68
C ALA A 140 -1.11 10.59 -11.57
N ILE A 141 -1.19 9.45 -10.87
CA ILE A 141 -0.24 9.08 -9.80
C ILE A 141 1.15 8.77 -10.38
N ARG A 142 1.20 8.12 -11.54
CA ARG A 142 2.46 7.77 -12.21
C ARG A 142 3.16 9.00 -12.78
N THR A 143 2.40 9.90 -13.42
CA THR A 143 2.92 11.12 -14.04
C THR A 143 3.29 12.18 -13.00
N ARG A 144 2.68 12.13 -11.81
CA ARG A 144 3.01 13.02 -10.71
C ARG A 144 4.48 12.80 -10.27
N LEU A 145 5.28 13.85 -10.35
CA LEU A 145 6.59 13.95 -9.71
C LEU A 145 6.43 13.63 -8.23
N SER A 146 7.30 12.76 -7.70
CA SER A 146 7.28 12.46 -6.27
C SER A 146 7.45 13.78 -5.51
N PRO A 147 6.54 14.13 -4.59
CA PRO A 147 6.67 15.37 -3.87
C PRO A 147 7.93 15.30 -3.00
N ASP A 148 8.82 16.28 -3.11
CA ASP A 148 9.99 16.44 -2.23
C ASP A 148 9.56 16.49 -0.74
N ASP A 149 8.30 16.83 -0.47
CA ASP A 149 7.66 16.80 0.86
C ASP A 149 7.65 15.42 1.54
N GLU A 150 7.88 14.32 0.82
CA GLU A 150 7.89 12.98 1.41
C GLU A 150 8.98 12.80 2.47
N ALA A 151 10.14 13.41 2.25
CA ALA A 151 11.24 13.42 3.22
C ALA A 151 10.92 14.30 4.44
N ALA A 152 10.07 15.32 4.26
CA ALA A 152 9.70 16.28 5.31
C ALA A 152 8.54 15.81 6.20
N LEU A 153 7.84 14.73 5.84
CA LEU A 153 6.70 14.25 6.62
C LEU A 153 7.18 13.56 7.91
N PRO A 154 6.60 13.90 9.08
CA PRO A 154 7.06 13.39 10.36
C PRO A 154 6.99 11.85 10.43
N PRO A 155 7.91 11.22 11.18
CA PRO A 155 7.93 9.78 11.34
C PRO A 155 6.67 9.30 12.08
N LYS A 156 6.39 8.00 11.95
CA LYS A 156 5.32 7.35 12.70
C LYS A 156 5.61 7.46 14.20
N ARG A 157 4.66 8.02 14.95
CA ARG A 157 4.75 8.13 16.42
C ARG A 157 4.87 6.77 17.07
N SER A 158 5.73 6.67 18.08
CA SER A 158 5.86 5.47 18.87
C SER A 158 4.59 5.22 19.71
N LYS A 159 4.36 3.97 20.15
CA LYS A 159 3.21 3.66 21.04
C LYS A 159 3.23 4.50 22.32
N SER A 160 4.42 4.87 22.79
CA SER A 160 4.66 5.69 23.98
C SER A 160 4.33 7.18 23.80
N GLU A 161 4.25 7.69 22.57
CA GLU A 161 3.85 9.07 22.27
C GLU A 161 2.34 9.19 22.03
N ILE A 162 1.68 8.08 21.72
CA ILE A 162 0.26 8.07 21.39
C ILE A 162 -0.57 8.14 22.67
N VAL A 163 -1.25 9.26 22.86
CA VAL A 163 -2.26 9.44 23.93
C VAL A 163 -3.52 8.67 23.53
N ARG A 164 -3.98 7.77 24.41
CA ARG A 164 -5.19 6.98 24.17
C ARG A 164 -6.45 7.78 24.52
N ARG A 165 -7.59 7.47 23.88
CA ARG A 165 -8.88 8.17 24.13
C ARG A 165 -9.37 8.13 25.58
N ASN A 166 -8.96 7.12 26.34
CA ASN A 166 -9.35 6.92 27.73
C ASN A 166 -8.31 7.46 28.71
N ASN A 167 -7.29 8.15 28.21
CA ASN A 167 -6.27 8.78 29.04
C ASN A 167 -6.79 10.15 29.50
N THR A 168 -6.93 10.31 30.81
CA THR A 168 -7.43 11.53 31.46
C THR A 168 -6.32 12.51 31.84
N SER A 169 -5.05 12.13 31.72
CA SER A 169 -3.90 13.01 32.00
C SER A 169 -3.46 13.87 30.82
N GLY A 170 -3.90 13.52 29.60
CA GLY A 170 -3.40 14.13 28.37
C GLY A 170 -1.98 13.68 27.96
N VAL A 171 -1.29 12.88 28.79
CA VAL A 171 0.09 12.43 28.55
C VAL A 171 0.14 10.90 28.46
N SER A 172 0.73 10.39 27.37
CA SER A 172 0.85 8.94 27.18
C SER A 172 1.82 8.34 28.20
N GLY A 173 1.41 7.25 28.84
CA GLY A 173 2.14 6.61 29.94
C GLY A 173 1.79 7.14 31.33
N VAL A 174 1.00 8.21 31.44
CA VAL A 174 0.43 8.67 32.72
C VAL A 174 -1.02 8.21 32.80
N GLN A 175 -1.39 7.55 33.90
CA GLN A 175 -2.74 7.04 34.11
C GLN A 175 -3.18 7.19 35.55
N PHE A 176 -4.47 7.46 35.75
CA PHE A 176 -5.10 7.44 37.06
C PHE A 176 -5.56 6.02 37.38
N LYS A 177 -5.12 5.49 38.53
CA LYS A 177 -5.63 4.23 39.08
C LYS A 177 -6.78 4.54 40.02
N THR A 178 -7.95 4.00 39.67
CA THR A 178 -9.22 4.35 40.30
C THR A 178 -9.24 4.04 41.80
N PRO A 179 -10.05 4.82 42.56
CA PRO A 179 -10.24 4.58 43.98
C PRO A 179 -10.83 3.20 44.26
N ARG A 180 -10.50 2.63 45.41
CA ARG A 180 -11.16 1.46 46.01
C ARG A 180 -11.59 1.82 47.43
N ALA A 181 -12.45 1.02 48.06
CA ALA A 181 -12.82 1.25 49.45
C ALA A 181 -11.56 1.39 50.33
N GLY A 182 -11.37 2.57 50.95
CA GLY A 182 -10.18 2.89 51.76
C GLY A 182 -8.97 3.47 51.01
N HIS A 183 -9.02 3.63 49.68
CA HIS A 183 -7.92 4.19 48.88
C HIS A 183 -8.44 5.20 47.84
N PRO A 184 -8.13 6.52 47.95
CA PRO A 184 -8.68 7.57 47.06
C PRO A 184 -8.10 7.58 45.63
N GLY A 185 -7.31 6.56 45.28
CA GLY A 185 -6.64 6.42 43.99
C GLY A 185 -5.24 7.03 43.97
N TYR A 186 -4.53 6.81 42.88
CA TYR A 186 -3.18 7.36 42.68
C TYR A 186 -2.90 7.57 41.19
N TRP A 187 -2.05 8.55 40.89
CA TRP A 187 -1.50 8.74 39.56
C TRP A 187 -0.23 7.93 39.41
N VAL A 188 0.00 7.34 38.23
CA VAL A 188 1.23 6.60 37.95
C VAL A 188 1.79 7.01 36.59
N ALA A 189 3.08 7.29 36.58
CA ALA A 189 3.90 7.47 35.38
C ALA A 189 4.59 6.14 35.06
N ILE A 190 4.49 5.67 33.82
CA ILE A 190 5.11 4.42 33.37
C ILE A 190 5.81 4.64 32.04
N THR A 191 7.07 4.22 31.98
CA THR A 191 7.93 4.24 30.79
C THR A 191 8.47 2.84 30.52
N TYR A 192 8.40 2.40 29.26
CA TYR A 192 9.01 1.14 28.83
C TYR A 192 10.30 1.41 28.06
N THR A 193 11.38 0.77 28.51
CA THR A 193 12.70 0.79 27.89
C THR A 193 12.98 -0.61 27.34
N ALA A 194 13.30 -0.69 26.05
CA ALA A 194 13.54 -1.98 25.40
C ALA A 194 14.74 -2.68 26.07
N GLY A 195 14.57 -3.94 26.45
CA GLY A 195 15.62 -4.73 27.12
C GLY A 195 15.82 -4.47 28.61
N GLN A 196 15.44 -3.30 29.15
CA GLN A 196 15.61 -2.94 30.57
C GLN A 196 14.33 -2.99 31.41
N GLY A 197 13.17 -3.24 30.78
CA GLY A 197 11.88 -3.35 31.47
C GLY A 197 11.14 -2.02 31.57
N SER A 198 10.26 -1.89 32.57
CA SER A 198 9.46 -0.69 32.78
C SER A 198 9.86 0.05 34.05
N VAL A 199 10.12 1.35 33.92
CA VAL A 199 10.26 2.26 35.06
C VAL A 199 8.89 2.85 35.35
N SER A 200 8.45 2.75 36.61
CA SER A 200 7.16 3.31 37.03
C SER A 200 7.25 3.98 38.39
N ARG A 201 6.54 5.09 38.55
CA ARG A 201 6.43 5.80 39.83
C ARG A 201 5.00 6.24 40.08
N SER A 202 4.53 6.04 41.30
CA SER A 202 3.15 6.34 41.73
C SER A 202 3.09 7.49 42.72
N PHE A 203 2.02 8.26 42.64
CA PHE A 203 1.77 9.46 43.43
C PHE A 203 0.35 9.40 44.00
N SER A 204 0.25 9.27 45.32
CA SER A 204 -1.02 9.05 46.03
C SER A 204 -1.84 10.32 46.12
N VAL A 205 -3.12 10.23 45.72
CA VAL A 205 -4.07 11.35 45.86
C VAL A 205 -4.35 11.67 47.32
N ARG A 206 -4.24 10.67 48.22
CA ARG A 206 -4.46 10.86 49.66
C ARG A 206 -3.50 11.89 50.27
N THR A 207 -2.26 11.89 49.81
CA THR A 207 -1.17 12.67 50.40
C THR A 207 -1.01 14.02 49.72
N LEU A 208 -1.19 14.06 48.40
CA LEU A 208 -0.83 15.22 47.58
C LEU A 208 -2.06 15.99 47.06
N GLY A 209 -3.25 15.40 47.10
CA GLY A 209 -4.40 15.89 46.36
C GLY A 209 -4.37 15.47 44.89
N TYR A 210 -5.51 15.61 44.21
CA TYR A 210 -5.71 15.04 42.88
C TYR A 210 -4.85 15.71 41.80
N ASP A 211 -4.84 17.05 41.76
CA ASP A 211 -4.14 17.82 40.73
C ASP A 211 -2.62 17.77 40.92
N VAL A 212 -2.12 17.94 42.14
CA VAL A 212 -0.68 17.89 42.43
C VAL A 212 -0.11 16.50 42.12
N ALA A 213 -0.81 15.43 42.48
CA ALA A 213 -0.40 14.07 42.14
C ALA A 213 -0.38 13.83 40.62
N ARG A 214 -1.32 14.43 39.86
CA ARG A 214 -1.33 14.37 38.39
C ARG A 214 -0.10 15.07 37.81
N ASP A 215 0.15 16.31 38.26
CA ASP A 215 1.21 17.14 37.70
C ASP A 215 2.60 16.56 38.01
N MET A 216 2.78 16.02 39.22
CA MET A 216 3.99 15.26 39.58
C MET A 216 4.19 14.01 38.71
N ALA A 217 3.11 13.27 38.41
CA ALA A 217 3.19 12.13 37.49
C ALA A 217 3.57 12.56 36.06
N ILE A 218 3.08 13.71 35.59
CA ILE A 218 3.45 14.27 34.29
C ILE A 218 4.94 14.67 34.27
N ALA A 219 5.42 15.36 35.30
CA ALA A 219 6.81 15.79 35.41
C ALA A 219 7.78 14.58 35.45
N GLU A 220 7.46 13.57 36.27
CA GLU A 220 8.22 12.33 36.34
C GLU A 220 8.24 11.59 34.98
N ARG A 221 7.12 11.56 34.26
CA ARG A 221 7.07 10.97 32.91
C ARG A 221 8.00 11.70 31.93
N GLN A 222 8.09 13.03 32.01
CA GLN A 222 9.00 13.81 31.16
C GLN A 222 10.46 13.47 31.46
N GLN A 223 10.82 13.34 32.74
CA GLN A 223 12.17 12.92 33.15
C GLN A 223 12.53 11.52 32.60
N GLN A 224 11.63 10.54 32.79
CA GLN A 224 11.85 9.18 32.28
C GLN A 224 12.03 9.12 30.75
N LEU A 225 11.38 10.02 30.00
CA LEU A 225 11.54 10.12 28.55
C LEU A 225 12.89 10.76 28.16
N GLN A 226 13.35 11.76 28.92
CA GLN A 226 14.66 12.39 28.70
C GLN A 226 15.80 11.42 29.00
N GLU A 227 15.72 10.69 30.11
CA GLU A 227 16.69 9.65 30.48
C GLU A 227 16.78 8.57 29.42
N LYS A 228 15.64 8.08 28.93
CA LYS A 228 15.60 7.09 27.85
C LYS A 228 16.29 7.60 26.57
N THR A 229 16.03 8.85 26.20
CA THR A 229 16.64 9.45 25.00
C THR A 229 18.16 9.59 25.14
N THR A 230 18.63 9.89 26.36
CA THR A 230 20.06 10.02 26.68
C THR A 230 20.75 8.66 26.73
N GLY A 231 20.11 7.64 27.29
CA GLY A 231 20.64 6.27 27.38
C GLY A 231 20.74 5.56 26.02
N ASP A 232 19.76 5.72 25.13
CA ASP A 232 19.81 5.18 23.77
C ASP A 232 20.90 5.86 22.90
N GLY A 233 21.30 7.10 23.24
CA GLY A 233 22.37 7.84 22.55
C GLY A 233 23.80 7.41 22.93
N ALA A 234 23.99 6.75 24.08
CA ALA A 234 25.29 6.30 24.57
C ALA A 234 25.68 4.88 24.10
N SER A 235 24.80 4.18 23.37
CA SER A 235 25.02 2.81 22.85
C SER A 235 25.09 2.72 21.33
N LYS A 236 25.40 3.82 20.63
CA LYS A 236 25.66 3.84 19.19
C LYS A 236 27.13 4.09 18.87
#